data_AF-A0A087TSU2-F1
#
_entry.id   AF-A0A087TSU2-F1
#
_cell.length_a   1.000
_cell.length_b   1.000
_cell.length_c   1.000
_cell.angle_alpha   90.00
_cell.angle_beta   90.00
_cell.angle_gamma   90.00
#
_symmetry.space_group_name_H-M   'P 1'
#
loop_
_entity.id
_entity.type
_entity.pdbx_description
1 polymer ?
#
loop_
_entity_poly.entity_id
_entity_poly.type
_entity_poly.pdbx_seq_one_letter_code
_entity_poly.pdbx_strand_id
1 'polypeptide(L)'
;MCQVNTVPMMTQVGYIEVVVPPYLDEELTSSDTDVREGTDVSLRCVAKGSPEPEVTWRREDGQEISIGKSKVTTVRGNFLNITKVSRLHMGAYLCISSNGVPPSLSKRILLGVSFTPMIWIPNQLVGAPVTTDVLLQCNLESHPRSVTYWMKEGGIMVLTNVKYKIEVQP
;
A
#
# COMPACT_ATOMS: atom_id res chain seq x y z
N MET A 1 -39.11 -19.17 24.15
CA MET A 1 -39.86 -19.07 25.42
C MET A 1 -40.46 -20.44 25.72
N CYS A 2 -40.35 -20.92 26.95
CA CYS A 2 -40.97 -22.14 27.44
C CYS A 2 -42.01 -21.75 28.48
N GLN A 3 -43.26 -22.14 28.29
CA GLN A 3 -44.38 -21.74 29.14
C GLN A 3 -45.14 -22.99 29.58
N VAL A 4 -45.45 -23.07 30.88
CA VAL A 4 -46.18 -24.18 31.49
C VAL A 4 -47.45 -23.62 32.13
N ASN A 5 -48.59 -24.25 31.82
CA ASN A 5 -49.93 -23.83 32.20
C ASN A 5 -50.29 -24.19 33.66
N THR A 6 -49.53 -23.69 34.62
CA THR A 6 -49.80 -23.80 36.07
C THR A 6 -50.57 -22.58 36.61
N VAL A 7 -51.04 -22.63 37.87
CA VAL A 7 -51.54 -21.45 38.61
C VAL A 7 -50.59 -21.18 39.78
N PRO A 8 -49.75 -20.12 39.74
CA PRO A 8 -49.57 -19.16 38.64
C PRO A 8 -48.81 -19.76 37.45
N MET A 9 -48.95 -19.15 36.27
CA MET A 9 -48.33 -19.63 35.04
C MET A 9 -46.81 -19.50 35.11
N MET A 10 -46.10 -20.59 34.83
CA MET A 10 -44.64 -20.58 34.82
C MET A 10 -44.13 -20.26 33.42
N THR A 11 -43.18 -19.34 33.31
CA THR A 11 -42.56 -18.94 32.04
C THR A 11 -41.06 -18.82 32.21
N GLN A 12 -40.30 -19.40 31.28
CA GLN A 12 -38.85 -19.23 31.15
C GLN A 12 -38.52 -18.70 29.76
N VAL A 13 -37.66 -17.68 29.69
CA VAL A 13 -37.17 -17.11 28.43
C VAL A 13 -35.70 -17.49 28.24
N GLY A 14 -35.34 -17.86 27.02
CA GLY A 14 -33.97 -18.02 26.57
C GLY A 14 -33.74 -17.13 25.35
N TYR A 15 -32.51 -16.66 25.17
CA TYR A 15 -32.09 -15.85 24.04
C TYR A 15 -31.25 -16.71 23.10
N ILE A 16 -31.42 -16.49 21.80
CA ILE A 16 -30.58 -17.08 20.76
C ILE A 16 -29.78 -15.94 20.15
N GLU A 17 -28.46 -16.05 20.17
CA GLU A 17 -27.57 -15.14 19.48
C GLU A 17 -27.12 -15.78 18.17
N VAL A 18 -27.40 -15.10 17.05
CA VAL A 18 -27.00 -15.56 15.73
C VAL A 18 -25.70 -14.86 15.36
N VAL A 19 -24.64 -15.64 15.22
CA VAL A 19 -23.32 -15.15 14.84
C VAL A 19 -23.09 -15.29 13.34
N VAL A 20 -22.41 -14.31 12.75
CA VAL A 20 -22.10 -14.24 11.32
C VAL A 20 -20.63 -13.88 11.16
N PRO A 21 -19.83 -14.67 10.43
CA PRO A 21 -18.44 -14.34 10.12
C PRO A 21 -18.32 -12.96 9.43
N PRO A 22 -17.16 -12.30 9.53
CA PRO A 22 -16.95 -11.02 8.86
C PRO A 22 -17.06 -11.18 7.35
N TYR A 23 -17.62 -10.17 6.68
CA TYR A 23 -17.60 -9.99 5.22
C TYR A 23 -17.34 -8.52 4.88
N LEU A 24 -16.70 -8.26 3.73
CA LEU A 24 -16.33 -6.90 3.34
C LEU A 24 -17.42 -6.21 2.54
N ASP A 25 -17.59 -4.93 2.81
CA ASP A 25 -18.33 -4.02 1.95
C ASP A 25 -17.37 -3.46 0.90
N GLU A 26 -17.37 -4.08 -0.29
CA GLU A 26 -16.44 -3.79 -1.38
C GLU A 26 -16.57 -2.36 -1.91
N GLU A 27 -17.77 -1.78 -1.88
CA GLU A 27 -18.03 -0.41 -2.35
C GLU A 27 -17.45 0.64 -1.39
N LEU A 28 -17.49 0.35 -0.10
CA LEU A 28 -16.96 1.24 0.94
C LEU A 28 -15.48 1.00 1.26
N THR A 29 -14.90 -0.10 0.81
CA THR A 29 -13.51 -0.46 1.08
C THR A 29 -12.60 -0.02 -0.07
N SER A 30 -11.52 0.68 0.26
CA SER A 30 -10.55 1.17 -0.71
C SER A 30 -10.01 0.05 -1.60
N SER A 31 -9.82 0.37 -2.88
CA SER A 31 -9.01 -0.40 -3.82
C SER A 31 -7.56 0.10 -3.80
N ASP A 32 -6.72 -0.51 -4.63
CA ASP A 32 -5.38 0.00 -4.93
C ASP A 32 -5.45 1.49 -5.31
N THR A 33 -4.58 2.28 -4.69
CA THR A 33 -4.61 3.75 -4.79
C THR A 33 -3.19 4.27 -5.00
N ASP A 34 -3.04 5.25 -5.88
CA ASP A 34 -1.79 5.98 -6.08
C ASP A 34 -1.97 7.43 -5.61
N VAL A 35 -1.06 7.92 -4.77
CA VAL A 35 -1.10 9.29 -4.23
C VAL A 35 0.22 10.01 -4.42
N ARG A 36 0.19 11.33 -4.53
CA ARG A 36 1.41 12.11 -4.74
C ARG A 36 2.22 12.22 -3.44
N GLU A 37 3.53 12.13 -3.53
CA GLU A 37 4.44 12.34 -2.40
C GLU A 37 4.20 13.71 -1.75
N GLY A 38 4.11 13.71 -0.42
CA GLY A 38 3.81 14.87 0.42
C GLY A 38 2.32 15.14 0.66
N THR A 39 1.39 14.44 -0.01
CA THR A 39 -0.06 14.57 0.28
C THR A 39 -0.51 13.64 1.39
N ASP A 40 -1.73 13.83 1.88
CA ASP A 40 -2.36 12.94 2.86
C ASP A 40 -3.19 11.87 2.16
N VAL A 41 -3.29 10.68 2.75
CA VAL A 41 -4.13 9.58 2.26
C VAL A 41 -4.89 8.91 3.40
N SER A 42 -6.11 8.45 3.11
CA SER A 42 -6.94 7.67 4.02
C SER A 42 -7.36 6.38 3.32
N LEU A 43 -6.82 5.25 3.76
CA LEU A 43 -7.27 3.94 3.30
C LEU A 43 -8.44 3.49 4.17
N ARG A 44 -9.53 3.09 3.54
CA ARG A 44 -10.78 2.70 4.21
C ARG A 44 -11.01 1.21 4.06
N CYS A 45 -11.45 0.54 5.12
CA CYS A 45 -11.87 -0.85 5.10
C CYS A 45 -13.09 -1.01 6.00
N VAL A 46 -14.18 -1.49 5.39
CA VAL A 46 -15.47 -1.64 6.05
C VAL A 46 -15.85 -3.11 5.98
N ALA A 47 -15.93 -3.74 7.14
CA ALA A 47 -16.41 -5.09 7.31
C ALA A 47 -17.71 -5.09 8.11
N LYS A 48 -18.59 -6.03 7.79
CA LYS A 48 -19.85 -6.27 8.50
C LYS A 48 -19.85 -7.71 9.02
N GLY A 49 -20.58 -7.96 10.09
CA GLY A 49 -20.64 -9.27 10.72
C GLY A 49 -21.46 -9.20 12.01
N SER A 50 -21.67 -10.34 12.65
CA SER A 50 -22.29 -10.38 13.98
C SER A 50 -21.49 -11.30 14.90
N PRO A 51 -20.86 -10.79 15.97
CA PRO A 51 -20.76 -9.38 16.38
C PRO A 51 -20.06 -8.48 15.34
N GLU A 52 -20.15 -7.15 15.50
CA GLU A 52 -19.51 -6.19 14.59
C GLU A 52 -17.98 -6.43 14.54
N PRO A 53 -17.36 -6.60 13.36
CA PRO A 53 -15.94 -6.91 13.25
C PRO A 53 -15.02 -5.74 13.62
N GLU A 54 -13.96 -6.04 14.35
CA GLU A 54 -12.84 -5.11 14.56
C GLU A 54 -11.90 -5.15 13.34
N VAL A 55 -11.59 -3.97 12.79
CA VAL A 55 -10.63 -3.81 11.69
C VAL A 55 -9.25 -3.45 12.23
N THR A 56 -8.23 -4.17 11.77
CA THR A 56 -6.82 -3.92 12.07
C THR A 56 -6.01 -3.83 10.79
N TRP A 57 -5.22 -2.77 10.65
CA TRP A 57 -4.29 -2.57 9.54
C TRP A 57 -2.90 -3.02 9.91
N ARG A 58 -2.21 -3.64 8.95
CA ARG A 58 -0.76 -3.92 9.01
C ARG A 58 -0.15 -3.82 7.62
N ARG A 59 1.17 -3.67 7.54
CA ARG A 59 1.88 -3.85 6.26
C ARG A 59 2.09 -5.33 5.97
N GLU A 60 2.02 -5.69 4.69
CA GLU A 60 2.29 -7.06 4.22
C GLU A 60 3.76 -7.45 4.43
N ASP A 61 4.68 -6.49 4.30
CA ASP A 61 6.12 -6.67 4.49
C ASP A 61 6.55 -6.76 5.97
N GLY A 62 5.62 -6.64 6.91
CA GLY A 62 5.89 -6.67 8.35
C GLY A 62 6.59 -5.42 8.91
N GLN A 63 6.83 -4.39 8.09
CA GLN A 63 7.41 -3.12 8.56
C GLN A 63 6.39 -2.32 9.38
N GLU A 64 6.92 -1.43 10.22
CA GLU A 64 6.10 -0.49 10.98
C GLU A 64 5.48 0.58 10.07
N ILE A 65 4.23 0.92 10.34
CA ILE A 65 3.53 2.04 9.73
C ILE A 65 3.95 3.31 10.47
N SER A 66 4.52 4.27 9.74
CA SER A 66 4.83 5.58 10.29
C SER A 66 3.59 6.48 10.23
N ILE A 67 3.10 6.92 11.40
CA ILE A 67 1.95 7.81 11.55
C ILE A 67 2.41 9.04 12.34
N GLY A 68 2.56 10.16 11.64
CA GLY A 68 3.14 11.37 12.21
C GLY A 68 4.57 11.13 12.70
N LYS A 69 4.79 11.17 14.01
CA LYS A 69 6.10 10.90 14.65
C LYS A 69 6.21 9.49 15.24
N SER A 70 5.13 8.73 15.24
CA SER A 70 5.06 7.40 15.84
C SER A 70 5.22 6.33 14.78
N LYS A 71 5.82 5.20 15.15
CA LYS A 71 5.87 3.99 14.34
C LYS A 71 5.10 2.89 15.06
N VAL A 72 4.21 2.23 14.35
CA VAL A 72 3.33 1.20 14.92
C VAL A 72 3.24 0.02 13.97
N THR A 73 3.25 -1.20 14.51
CA THR A 73 3.10 -2.42 13.70
C THR A 73 1.67 -2.66 13.24
N THR A 74 0.69 -2.20 14.03
CA THR A 74 -0.73 -2.35 13.75
C THR A 74 -1.51 -1.09 14.11
N VAL A 75 -2.59 -0.84 13.37
CA VAL A 75 -3.49 0.30 13.59
C VAL A 75 -4.91 -0.22 13.60
N ARG A 76 -5.68 0.09 14.64
CA ARG A 76 -7.08 -0.33 14.75
C ARG A 76 -8.01 0.74 14.19
N GLY A 77 -9.11 0.30 13.58
CA GLY A 77 -10.16 1.14 13.05
C GLY A 77 -10.37 0.99 11.55
N ASN A 78 -11.52 1.48 11.09
CA ASN A 78 -11.96 1.35 9.69
C ASN A 78 -11.15 2.21 8.72
N PHE A 79 -10.34 3.15 9.23
CA PHE A 79 -9.55 4.07 8.44
C PHE A 79 -8.08 4.04 8.88
N LEU A 80 -7.18 3.96 7.91
CA LEU A 80 -5.77 4.19 8.07
C LEU A 80 -5.38 5.53 7.44
N ASN A 81 -5.15 6.53 8.29
CA ASN A 81 -4.78 7.88 7.86
C ASN A 81 -3.26 8.04 7.91
N ILE A 82 -2.66 8.36 6.78
CA ILE A 82 -1.22 8.64 6.65
C ILE A 82 -1.09 10.07 6.13
N THR A 83 -0.50 10.95 6.93
CA THR A 83 -0.24 12.33 6.56
C THR A 83 1.16 12.47 5.96
N LYS A 84 1.32 13.42 5.02
CA LYS A 84 2.58 13.69 4.32
C LYS A 84 3.25 12.40 3.83
N VAL A 85 2.54 11.67 2.97
CA VAL A 85 2.97 10.38 2.44
C VAL A 85 4.36 10.49 1.80
N SER A 86 5.27 9.58 2.15
CA SER A 86 6.59 9.47 1.54
C SER A 86 6.69 8.19 0.72
N ARG A 87 7.67 8.08 -0.18
CA ARG A 87 7.97 6.83 -0.89
C ARG A 87 8.22 5.62 0.03
N LEU A 88 8.62 5.83 1.30
CA LEU A 88 8.77 4.76 2.29
C LEU A 88 7.42 4.17 2.74
N HIS A 89 6.32 4.91 2.58
CA HIS A 89 4.98 4.41 2.83
C HIS A 89 4.44 3.59 1.66
N MET A 90 5.09 3.61 0.49
CA MET A 90 4.70 2.77 -0.64
C MET A 90 4.75 1.29 -0.23
N GLY A 91 3.76 0.52 -0.66
CA GLY A 91 3.70 -0.91 -0.39
C GLY A 91 2.28 -1.43 -0.25
N ALA A 92 2.18 -2.71 0.10
CA ALA A 92 0.91 -3.37 0.32
C ALA A 92 0.50 -3.34 1.79
N TYR A 93 -0.72 -2.91 2.01
CA TYR A 93 -1.38 -2.87 3.31
C TYR A 93 -2.46 -3.95 3.37
N LEU A 94 -2.60 -4.58 4.52
CA LEU A 94 -3.62 -5.57 4.80
C LEU A 94 -4.60 -4.98 5.81
N CYS A 95 -5.88 -4.88 5.45
CA CYS A 95 -6.93 -4.71 6.43
C CYS A 95 -7.46 -6.07 6.85
N ILE A 96 -7.39 -6.36 8.15
CA ILE A 96 -7.80 -7.62 8.75
C ILE A 96 -9.04 -7.37 9.58
N SER A 97 -10.09 -8.13 9.34
CA SER A 97 -11.38 -7.99 10.01
C SER A 97 -11.71 -9.26 10.77
N SER A 98 -11.98 -9.13 12.07
CA SER A 98 -12.29 -10.25 12.95
C SER A 98 -13.35 -9.86 13.98
N ASN A 99 -14.33 -10.74 14.19
CA ASN A 99 -15.33 -10.63 15.26
C ASN A 99 -15.34 -11.87 16.18
N GLY A 100 -14.26 -12.67 16.16
CA GLY A 100 -14.17 -13.93 16.91
C GLY A 100 -14.91 -15.11 16.28
N VAL A 101 -15.64 -14.90 15.18
CA VAL A 101 -16.31 -15.95 14.40
C VAL A 101 -15.45 -16.30 13.19
N PRO A 102 -14.91 -17.52 13.08
CA PRO A 102 -14.11 -17.91 11.93
C PRO A 102 -14.94 -18.04 10.64
N PRO A 103 -14.35 -17.77 9.45
CA PRO A 103 -12.99 -17.29 9.26
C PRO A 103 -12.86 -15.77 9.45
N SER A 104 -11.72 -15.32 9.97
CA SER A 104 -11.33 -13.91 9.85
C SER A 104 -11.02 -13.57 8.39
N LEU A 105 -11.26 -12.33 7.99
CA LEU A 105 -10.98 -11.87 6.63
C LEU A 105 -9.79 -10.93 6.57
N SER A 106 -9.12 -10.91 5.43
CA SER A 106 -8.09 -9.92 5.11
C SER A 106 -8.18 -9.47 3.66
N LYS A 107 -8.20 -8.15 3.42
CA LYS A 107 -8.08 -7.57 2.08
C LYS A 107 -6.77 -6.83 1.93
N ARG A 108 -6.13 -7.05 0.79
CA ARG A 108 -4.88 -6.42 0.38
C ARG A 108 -5.17 -5.17 -0.43
N ILE A 109 -4.51 -4.07 -0.08
CA ILE A 109 -4.64 -2.75 -0.73
C ILE A 109 -3.23 -2.25 -1.02
N LEU A 110 -2.93 -1.99 -2.29
CA LEU A 110 -1.65 -1.41 -2.70
C LEU A 110 -1.70 0.12 -2.60
N LEU A 111 -0.77 0.69 -1.84
CA LEU A 111 -0.53 2.13 -1.81
C LEU A 111 0.68 2.45 -2.70
N GLY A 112 0.39 2.99 -3.88
CA GLY A 112 1.37 3.64 -4.76
C GLY A 112 1.64 5.07 -4.31
N VAL A 113 2.89 5.52 -4.44
CA VAL A 113 3.29 6.89 -4.13
C VAL A 113 4.00 7.50 -5.32
N SER A 114 3.36 8.43 -6.01
CA SER A 114 3.92 9.12 -7.17
C SER A 114 4.82 10.28 -6.76
N PHE A 115 6.03 10.31 -7.29
CA PHE A 115 7.04 11.33 -7.00
C PHE A 115 7.79 11.74 -8.26
N THR A 116 8.28 12.98 -8.26
CA THR A 116 9.09 13.50 -9.36
C THR A 116 10.37 12.69 -9.49
N PRO A 117 10.83 12.36 -10.72
CA PRO A 117 12.04 11.59 -10.91
C PRO A 117 13.25 12.27 -10.27
N MET A 118 14.01 11.51 -9.50
CA MET A 118 15.28 11.96 -8.94
C MET A 118 16.41 11.28 -9.72
N ILE A 119 17.36 12.06 -10.21
CA ILE A 119 18.48 11.58 -11.03
C ILE A 119 19.78 11.78 -10.27
N TRP A 120 20.64 10.76 -10.23
CA TRP A 120 22.00 10.85 -9.69
C TRP A 120 23.03 10.27 -10.64
N ILE A 121 24.08 11.05 -10.88
CA ILE A 121 25.19 10.71 -11.77
C ILE A 121 26.42 10.44 -10.90
N PRO A 122 26.91 9.19 -10.80
CA PRO A 122 28.06 8.86 -9.95
C PRO A 122 29.34 9.55 -10.42
N ASN A 123 29.55 9.65 -11.74
CA ASN A 123 30.73 10.27 -12.33
C ASN A 123 30.29 11.35 -13.33
N GLN A 124 30.33 12.62 -12.90
CA GLN A 124 29.95 13.76 -13.76
C GLN A 124 31.01 14.09 -14.81
N LEU A 125 32.28 13.78 -14.52
CA LEU A 125 33.40 13.99 -15.43
C LEU A 125 34.12 12.68 -15.63
N VAL A 126 34.11 12.18 -16.87
CA VAL A 126 34.81 10.95 -17.23
C VAL A 126 35.78 11.29 -18.35
N GLY A 127 37.08 11.19 -18.05
CA GLY A 127 38.15 11.31 -19.04
C GLY A 127 38.48 9.93 -19.61
N ALA A 128 38.73 9.87 -20.92
CA ALA A 128 39.08 8.62 -21.58
C ALA A 128 40.08 8.86 -22.72
N PRO A 129 41.10 7.99 -22.87
CA PRO A 129 41.98 8.00 -24.03
C PRO A 129 41.22 7.78 -25.34
N VAL A 130 41.84 8.16 -26.45
CA VAL A 130 41.33 7.80 -27.78
C VAL A 130 41.33 6.26 -27.88
N THR A 131 40.31 5.70 -28.54
CA THR A 131 40.09 4.26 -28.79
C THR A 131 39.73 3.38 -27.58
N THR A 132 39.39 3.96 -26.42
CA THR A 132 38.88 3.18 -25.28
C THR A 132 37.37 3.29 -25.14
N ASP A 133 36.73 2.18 -24.75
CA ASP A 133 35.32 2.16 -24.39
C ASP A 133 35.10 2.76 -23.01
N VAL A 134 34.00 3.49 -22.84
CA VAL A 134 33.64 4.19 -21.60
C VAL A 134 32.20 3.89 -21.24
N LEU A 135 31.95 3.65 -19.96
CA LEU A 135 30.60 3.53 -19.42
C LEU A 135 30.17 4.85 -18.78
N LEU A 136 29.11 5.43 -19.32
CA LEU A 136 28.38 6.53 -18.66
C LEU A 136 27.21 5.93 -17.91
N GLN A 137 27.14 6.21 -16.60
CA GLN A 137 26.09 5.70 -15.74
C GLN A 137 25.23 6.85 -15.23
N CYS A 138 23.92 6.66 -15.27
CA CYS A 138 22.93 7.55 -14.71
C CYS A 138 21.92 6.68 -13.97
N ASN A 139 21.72 6.95 -12.70
CA ASN A 139 20.74 6.24 -11.89
C ASN A 139 19.55 7.15 -11.66
N LEU A 140 18.35 6.57 -11.57
CA LEU A 140 17.12 7.33 -11.34
C LEU A 140 16.15 6.56 -10.45
N GLU A 141 15.37 7.31 -9.69
CA GLU A 141 14.21 6.82 -8.96
C GLU A 141 13.01 7.59 -9.48
N SER A 142 11.99 6.88 -9.95
CA SER A 142 10.75 7.49 -10.41
C SER A 142 9.57 6.55 -10.21
N HIS A 143 8.45 7.09 -9.73
CA HIS A 143 7.15 6.43 -9.79
C HIS A 143 6.08 7.45 -10.21
N PRO A 144 5.29 7.21 -11.27
CA PRO A 144 5.33 6.04 -12.16
C PRO A 144 6.64 5.97 -12.96
N ARG A 145 6.88 4.82 -13.61
CA ARG A 145 8.09 4.60 -14.41
C ARG A 145 8.26 5.72 -15.45
N SER A 146 9.38 6.41 -15.39
CA SER A 146 9.74 7.47 -16.34
C SER A 146 10.43 6.93 -17.57
N VAL A 147 10.32 7.67 -18.67
CA VAL A 147 11.02 7.35 -19.92
C VAL A 147 12.46 7.84 -19.83
N THR A 148 13.41 6.96 -20.11
CA THR A 148 14.85 7.24 -20.07
C THR A 148 15.44 7.31 -21.46
N TYR A 149 16.29 8.32 -21.69
CA TYR A 149 17.05 8.48 -22.92
C TYR A 149 18.28 9.34 -22.64
N TRP A 150 19.32 9.14 -23.45
CA TRP A 150 20.54 9.94 -23.40
C TRP A 150 20.48 11.05 -24.44
N MET A 151 20.98 12.24 -24.08
CA MET A 151 21.14 13.36 -25.01
C MET A 151 22.59 13.84 -25.01
N LYS A 152 23.06 14.27 -26.17
CA LYS A 152 24.33 14.98 -26.32
C LYS A 152 24.12 16.49 -26.46
N GLU A 153 25.23 17.22 -26.55
CA GLU A 153 25.23 18.65 -26.84
C GLU A 153 24.38 19.00 -28.07
N GLY A 154 23.57 20.06 -27.95
CA GLY A 154 22.60 20.46 -28.98
C GLY A 154 21.24 19.75 -28.91
N GLY A 155 20.97 18.95 -27.87
CA GLY A 155 19.65 18.31 -27.67
C GLY A 155 19.41 17.09 -28.56
N ILE A 156 20.48 16.54 -29.14
CA ILE A 156 20.38 15.37 -30.03
C ILE A 156 20.31 14.11 -29.17
N MET A 157 19.25 13.32 -29.34
CA MET A 157 19.10 12.02 -28.68
C MET A 157 20.16 11.04 -29.16
N VAL A 158 20.78 10.33 -28.23
CA VAL A 158 21.74 9.27 -28.52
C VAL A 158 20.97 7.99 -28.78
N LEU A 159 21.21 7.38 -29.94
CA LEU A 159 20.64 6.09 -30.34
C LEU A 159 21.73 5.02 -30.35
N THR A 160 21.35 3.78 -30.08
CA THR A 160 22.25 2.63 -30.12
C THR A 160 22.79 2.43 -31.54
N ASN A 161 24.12 2.36 -31.67
CA ASN A 161 24.82 2.14 -32.95
C ASN A 161 26.22 1.54 -32.69
N VAL A 162 27.11 1.56 -33.69
CA VAL A 162 28.48 1.03 -33.59
C VAL A 162 29.34 1.76 -32.54
N LYS A 163 29.02 3.03 -32.25
CA LYS A 163 29.75 3.89 -31.31
C LYS A 163 29.12 3.95 -29.92
N TYR A 164 27.79 3.80 -29.81
CA TYR A 164 27.05 3.95 -28.56
C TYR A 164 26.21 2.72 -28.27
N LYS A 165 26.38 2.14 -27.08
CA LYS A 165 25.51 1.08 -26.55
C LYS A 165 24.72 1.64 -25.37
N ILE A 166 23.40 1.45 -25.35
CA ILE A 166 22.51 1.96 -24.30
C ILE A 166 21.83 0.76 -23.67
N GLU A 167 21.93 0.65 -22.34
CA GLU A 167 21.30 -0.39 -21.55
C GLU A 167 20.54 0.26 -20.40
N VAL A 168 19.31 -0.18 -20.16
CA VAL A 168 18.50 0.23 -19.01
C VAL A 168 18.44 -0.97 -18.08
N GLN A 169 19.01 -0.83 -16.88
CA GLN A 169 18.90 -1.85 -15.85
C GLN A 169 17.52 -1.71 -15.15
N PRO A 170 16.84 -2.84 -14.85
CA PRO A 170 15.51 -2.85 -14.26
C PRO A 170 15.49 -2.42 -12.78
#